data_AF-A0A7R9HPV4-F1
#
_entry.id   AF-A0A7R9HPV4-F1
#
_cell.length_a   1.000
_cell.length_b   1.000
_cell.length_c   1.000
_cell.angle_alpha   90.00
_cell.angle_beta   90.00
_cell.angle_gamma   90.00
#
_symmetry.space_group_name_H-M   'P 1'
#
loop_
_entity.id
_entity.type
_entity.pdbx_description
1 polymer ?
#
loop_
_entity_poly.entity_id
_entity_poly.type
_entity_poly.pdbx_seq_one_letter_code
_entity_poly.pdbx_strand_id
1 'polypeptide(L)'
;MCITLCFFYSGKARKGDGNDLTPNPRKLCSIGRELDKLGRIINDMTPVSEACRLKKKAQHEANKIKLDGLEHEHRRLNNGIFQIKQVLVAKFTTDEPDHQELNRRIEKAYKSGSKVKIAGHTTEFVNRVLEKVKSGAPIGPLEEL
;
A
#
# COMPACT_ATOMS: atom_id res chain seq x y z
N MET A 1 -43.36 -50.47 6.71
CA MET A 1 -44.12 -49.20 6.81
C MET A 1 -43.49 -48.40 7.95
N CYS A 2 -42.97 -47.19 7.64
CA CYS A 2 -42.47 -46.10 8.52
C CYS A 2 -41.43 -46.47 9.61
N ILE A 3 -40.12 -46.22 9.45
CA ILE A 3 -39.39 -44.93 9.56
C ILE A 3 -39.86 -44.05 10.73
N THR A 4 -39.08 -44.02 11.83
CA THR A 4 -38.83 -42.81 12.61
C THR A 4 -37.44 -42.90 13.22
N LEU A 5 -36.54 -42.11 12.64
CA LEU A 5 -35.16 -41.88 13.05
C LEU A 5 -35.18 -40.93 14.26
N CYS A 6 -34.81 -41.40 15.46
CA CYS A 6 -34.59 -40.53 16.61
C CYS A 6 -33.08 -40.35 16.81
N PHE A 7 -32.55 -39.32 16.18
CA PHE A 7 -31.27 -38.70 16.52
C PHE A 7 -31.37 -38.15 17.96
N PHE A 8 -30.78 -38.83 18.95
CA PHE A 8 -30.48 -38.23 20.26
C PHE A 8 -28.98 -38.00 20.35
N TYR A 9 -28.54 -36.85 19.86
CA TYR A 9 -27.35 -36.20 20.38
C TYR A 9 -27.80 -34.99 21.21
N SER A 10 -27.06 -34.74 22.28
CA SER A 10 -27.04 -33.49 23.06
C SER A 10 -27.96 -33.45 24.28
N GLY A 11 -27.55 -34.18 25.32
CA GLY A 11 -27.92 -33.85 26.69
C GLY A 11 -27.39 -32.46 27.04
N LYS A 12 -28.28 -31.49 27.25
CA LYS A 12 -27.92 -30.22 27.90
C LYS A 12 -27.75 -30.50 29.39
N ALA A 13 -26.58 -30.19 29.93
CA ALA A 13 -26.32 -30.23 31.36
C ALA A 13 -27.34 -29.34 32.07
N ARG A 14 -28.11 -29.92 33.00
CA ARG A 14 -29.07 -29.19 33.82
C ARG A 14 -28.34 -28.58 35.03
N LYS A 15 -28.77 -27.39 35.43
CA LYS A 15 -28.25 -26.65 36.60
C LYS A 15 -28.64 -27.41 37.88
N GLY A 16 -27.91 -28.47 38.20
CA GLY A 16 -28.21 -29.38 39.30
C GLY A 16 -27.62 -30.79 39.16
N ASP A 17 -27.27 -31.24 37.96
CA ASP A 17 -26.55 -32.51 37.80
C ASP A 17 -25.06 -32.27 38.04
N GLY A 18 -24.71 -32.17 39.32
CA GLY A 18 -23.34 -32.24 39.78
C GLY A 18 -22.78 -33.62 39.47
N ASN A 19 -22.38 -33.85 38.21
CA ASN A 19 -21.27 -34.75 37.97
C ASN A 19 -20.16 -34.25 38.91
N ASP A 20 -19.70 -35.10 39.82
CA ASP A 20 -18.63 -34.81 40.76
C ASP A 20 -17.34 -34.55 39.96
N LEU A 21 -17.28 -33.36 39.36
CA LEU A 21 -16.14 -32.79 38.70
C LEU A 21 -15.31 -32.16 39.81
N THR A 22 -14.81 -32.99 40.72
CA THR A 22 -13.61 -32.61 41.45
C THR A 22 -12.54 -32.41 40.38
N PRO A 23 -12.16 -31.16 40.04
CA PRO A 23 -11.32 -30.91 38.89
C PRO A 23 -9.96 -31.53 39.19
N ASN A 24 -9.50 -32.47 38.35
CA ASN A 24 -8.17 -33.03 38.53
C ASN A 24 -7.14 -31.98 38.07
N PRO A 25 -6.37 -31.37 38.98
CA PRO A 25 -5.50 -30.24 38.65
C PRO A 25 -4.39 -30.62 37.67
N ARG A 26 -3.93 -31.88 37.70
CA ARG A 26 -2.90 -32.38 36.77
C ARG A 26 -3.44 -32.54 35.36
N LYS A 27 -4.66 -33.09 35.22
CA LYS A 27 -5.31 -33.19 33.91
C LYS A 27 -5.61 -31.81 33.34
N LEU A 28 -6.11 -30.88 34.15
CA LEU A 28 -6.40 -29.51 33.72
C LEU A 28 -5.13 -28.77 33.25
N CYS A 29 -4.01 -28.92 33.97
CA CYS A 29 -2.72 -28.37 33.57
C CYS A 29 -2.21 -28.97 32.24
N SER A 30 -2.43 -30.27 32.03
CA SER A 30 -2.03 -30.95 30.79
C SER A 30 -2.87 -30.47 29.60
N ILE A 31 -4.18 -30.36 29.80
CA ILE A 31 -5.12 -29.80 28.81
C ILE A 31 -4.73 -28.34 28.49
N GLY A 32 -4.42 -27.53 29.51
CA GLY A 32 -3.95 -26.16 29.31
C GLY A 32 -2.70 -26.09 28.41
N ARG A 33 -1.71 -26.95 28.65
CA ARG A 33 -0.49 -27.02 27.81
C ARG A 33 -0.79 -27.46 26.37
N GLU A 34 -1.69 -28.41 26.18
CA GLU A 34 -2.11 -28.84 24.84
C GLU A 34 -2.88 -27.74 24.11
N LEU A 35 -3.76 -27.01 24.80
CA LEU A 35 -4.45 -25.85 24.25
C LEU A 35 -3.48 -24.73 23.88
N ASP A 36 -2.47 -24.45 24.71
CA ASP A 36 -1.41 -23.48 24.38
C ASP A 36 -0.61 -23.90 23.14
N LYS A 37 -0.29 -25.21 23.04
CA LYS A 37 0.42 -25.78 21.89
C LYS A 37 -0.43 -25.68 20.62
N LEU A 38 -1.71 -26.01 20.70
CA LEU A 38 -2.67 -25.87 19.61
C LEU A 38 -2.85 -24.41 19.20
N GLY A 39 -2.94 -23.49 20.16
CA GLY A 39 -3.03 -22.06 19.91
C GLY A 39 -1.81 -21.53 19.14
N ARG A 40 -0.59 -21.97 19.50
CA ARG A 40 0.62 -21.65 18.74
C ARG A 40 0.58 -22.22 17.34
N ILE A 41 0.23 -23.49 17.17
CA ILE A 41 0.14 -24.12 15.84
C ILE A 41 -0.92 -23.41 14.97
N ILE A 42 -2.08 -23.05 15.53
CA ILE A 42 -3.12 -22.31 14.81
C ILE A 42 -2.62 -20.93 14.37
N ASN A 43 -1.91 -20.21 15.23
CA ASN A 43 -1.31 -18.92 14.91
C ASN A 43 -0.14 -19.06 13.92
N ASP A 44 0.64 -20.14 13.97
CA ASP A 44 1.69 -20.41 12.99
C ASP A 44 1.10 -20.89 11.65
N MET A 45 -0.08 -21.49 11.69
CA MET A 45 -0.91 -21.83 10.53
C MET A 45 -1.71 -20.63 9.99
N THR A 46 -1.59 -19.41 10.56
CA THR A 46 -2.24 -18.21 9.99
C THR A 46 -1.98 -18.25 8.50
N PRO A 47 -3.02 -18.42 7.67
CA PRO A 47 -2.81 -19.02 6.37
C PRO A 47 -1.93 -18.08 5.56
N VAL A 48 -0.94 -18.65 4.88
CA VAL A 48 -0.03 -17.92 3.99
C VAL A 48 -0.81 -16.98 3.05
N SER A 49 -2.07 -17.31 2.73
CA SER A 49 -3.00 -16.47 1.99
C SER A 49 -3.28 -15.09 2.62
N GLU A 50 -3.43 -14.96 3.94
CA GLU A 50 -3.69 -13.66 4.60
C GLU A 50 -2.44 -12.80 4.67
N ALA A 51 -1.30 -13.38 5.05
CA ALA A 51 0.00 -12.70 5.01
C ALA A 51 0.37 -12.28 3.57
N CYS A 52 0.11 -13.15 2.58
CA CYS A 52 0.28 -12.85 1.17
C CYS A 52 -0.68 -11.74 0.69
N ARG A 53 -1.95 -11.76 1.14
CA ARG A 53 -2.93 -10.70 0.84
C ARG A 53 -2.48 -9.35 1.38
N LEU A 54 -1.95 -9.30 2.60
CA LEU A 54 -1.42 -8.06 3.19
C LEU A 54 -0.20 -7.56 2.41
N LYS A 55 0.73 -8.44 2.06
CA LYS A 55 1.89 -8.10 1.21
C LYS A 55 1.45 -7.54 -0.15
N LYS A 56 0.45 -8.17 -0.79
CA LYS A 56 -0.13 -7.69 -2.06
C LYS A 56 -0.79 -6.32 -1.92
N LYS A 57 -1.53 -6.07 -0.84
CA LYS A 57 -2.13 -4.76 -0.56
C LYS A 57 -1.06 -3.68 -0.37
N ALA A 58 -0.04 -3.94 0.44
CA ALA A 58 1.07 -3.00 0.63
C ALA A 58 1.80 -2.71 -0.70
N GLN A 59 2.05 -3.73 -1.51
CA GLN A 59 2.65 -3.57 -2.83
C GLN A 59 1.76 -2.75 -3.78
N HIS A 60 0.45 -2.97 -3.74
CA HIS A 60 -0.50 -2.22 -4.56
C HIS A 60 -0.50 -0.74 -4.19
N GLU A 61 -0.54 -0.41 -2.89
CA GLU A 61 -0.46 0.97 -2.42
C GLU A 61 0.89 1.62 -2.77
N ALA A 62 2.01 0.90 -2.65
CA ALA A 62 3.30 1.37 -3.13
C ALA A 62 3.30 1.65 -4.64
N ASN A 63 2.67 0.78 -5.44
CA ASN A 63 2.57 0.98 -6.88
C ASN A 63 1.71 2.19 -7.26
N LYS A 64 0.66 2.51 -6.49
CA LYS A 64 -0.12 3.73 -6.68
C LYS A 64 0.74 4.98 -6.52
N ILE A 65 1.57 5.03 -5.47
CA ILE A 65 2.51 6.13 -5.23
C ILE A 65 3.53 6.23 -6.39
N LYS A 66 4.07 5.10 -6.86
CA LYS A 66 5.00 5.10 -8.00
C LYS A 66 4.36 5.65 -9.27
N LEU A 67 3.14 5.21 -9.58
CA LEU A 67 2.41 5.66 -10.76
C LEU A 67 2.17 7.17 -10.71
N ASP A 68 1.65 7.67 -9.59
CA ASP A 68 1.37 9.09 -9.39
C ASP A 68 2.64 9.95 -9.53
N GLY A 69 3.75 9.50 -8.94
CA GLY A 69 5.05 10.16 -9.09
C GLY A 69 5.55 10.20 -10.54
N LEU A 70 5.45 9.08 -11.26
CA LEU A 70 5.87 9.00 -12.66
C LEU A 70 4.96 9.85 -13.57
N GLU A 71 3.66 9.86 -13.33
CA GLU A 71 2.72 10.72 -14.05
C GLU A 71 3.02 12.20 -13.81
N HIS A 72 3.38 12.57 -12.57
CA HIS A 72 3.80 13.93 -12.24
C HIS A 72 5.07 14.32 -13.00
N GLU A 73 6.12 13.50 -12.95
CA GLU A 73 7.36 13.71 -13.72
C GLU A 73 7.07 13.85 -15.22
N HIS A 74 6.29 12.93 -15.77
CA HIS A 74 5.89 12.96 -17.18
C HIS A 74 5.16 14.25 -17.56
N ARG A 75 4.19 14.69 -16.74
CA ARG A 75 3.45 15.94 -16.95
C ARG A 75 4.38 17.15 -16.96
N ARG A 76 5.33 17.21 -16.03
CA ARG A 76 6.32 18.31 -15.97
C ARG A 76 7.21 18.35 -17.21
N LEU A 77 7.73 17.19 -17.62
CA LEU A 77 8.55 17.08 -18.82
C LEU A 77 7.76 17.47 -20.07
N ASN A 78 6.52 16.99 -20.22
CA ASN A 78 5.69 17.31 -21.37
C ASN A 78 5.35 18.81 -21.44
N ASN A 79 5.09 19.45 -20.28
CA ASN A 79 4.92 20.90 -20.20
C ASN A 79 6.19 21.66 -20.62
N GLY A 80 7.37 21.20 -20.18
CA GLY A 80 8.65 21.77 -20.60
C GLY A 80 8.89 21.64 -22.11
N ILE A 81 8.62 20.46 -22.67
CA ILE A 81 8.69 20.20 -24.12
C ILE A 81 7.73 21.12 -24.88
N PHE A 82 6.50 21.27 -24.39
CA PHE A 82 5.51 22.16 -25.01
C PHE A 82 5.99 23.61 -25.03
N GLN A 83 6.53 24.12 -23.91
CA GLN A 83 7.11 25.47 -23.86
C GLN A 83 8.28 25.64 -24.83
N ILE A 84 9.18 24.67 -24.91
CA ILE A 84 10.32 24.71 -25.85
C ILE A 84 9.81 24.70 -27.30
N LYS A 85 8.80 23.89 -27.63
CA LYS A 85 8.17 23.88 -28.95
C LYS A 85 7.57 25.24 -29.30
N GLN A 86 6.87 25.89 -28.37
CA GLN A 86 6.33 27.24 -28.59
C GLN A 86 7.44 28.26 -28.88
N VAL A 87 8.53 28.22 -28.10
CA VAL A 87 9.69 29.11 -28.31
C VAL A 87 10.33 28.85 -29.67
N LEU A 88 10.46 27.59 -30.08
CA LEU A 88 10.99 27.23 -31.40
C LEU A 88 10.11 27.74 -32.53
N VAL A 89 8.79 27.55 -32.45
CA VAL A 89 7.85 28.12 -33.45
C VAL A 89 8.01 29.64 -33.54
N ALA A 90 8.07 30.34 -32.40
CA ALA A 90 8.29 31.78 -32.38
C ALA A 90 9.63 32.19 -33.02
N LYS A 91 10.70 31.38 -32.90
CA LYS A 91 11.97 31.63 -33.60
C LYS A 91 11.83 31.64 -35.12
N PHE A 92 10.91 30.85 -35.68
CA PHE A 92 10.74 30.70 -37.13
C PHE A 92 9.63 31.58 -37.73
N THR A 93 8.75 32.15 -36.91
CA THR A 93 7.65 33.01 -37.37
C THR A 93 7.92 34.51 -37.23
N THR A 94 8.99 34.89 -36.54
CA THR A 94 9.32 36.29 -36.25
C THR A 94 10.48 36.72 -37.15
N ASP A 95 10.35 37.85 -37.85
CA ASP A 95 11.39 38.33 -38.79
C ASP A 95 12.71 38.71 -38.09
N GLU A 96 12.66 39.22 -36.85
CA GLU A 96 13.85 39.48 -36.02
C GLU A 96 13.69 38.90 -34.59
N PRO A 97 14.01 37.61 -34.38
CA PRO A 97 13.85 36.98 -33.08
C PRO A 97 15.00 37.38 -32.12
N ASP A 98 14.65 37.88 -30.92
CA ASP A 98 15.62 38.07 -29.83
C ASP A 98 16.14 36.70 -29.33
N HIS A 99 17.26 36.28 -29.88
CA HIS A 99 17.86 34.98 -29.59
C HIS A 99 18.24 34.82 -28.11
N GLN A 100 18.58 35.91 -27.40
CA GLN A 100 19.01 35.86 -26.02
C GLN A 100 17.83 35.55 -25.09
N GLU A 101 16.71 36.25 -25.26
CA GLU A 101 15.49 35.98 -24.49
C GLU A 101 14.91 34.60 -24.81
N LEU A 102 14.93 34.18 -26.08
CA LEU A 102 14.44 32.85 -26.46
C LEU A 102 15.29 31.73 -25.85
N ASN A 103 16.62 31.87 -25.82
CA ASN A 103 17.50 30.90 -25.16
C ASN A 103 17.27 30.86 -23.64
N ARG A 104 17.06 32.01 -23.00
CA ARG A 104 16.69 32.10 -21.59
C ARG A 104 15.38 31.37 -21.29
N ARG A 105 14.37 31.48 -22.17
CA ARG A 105 13.10 30.74 -22.03
C ARG A 105 13.28 29.24 -22.18
N ILE A 106 14.08 28.79 -23.14
CA ILE A 106 14.41 27.37 -23.33
C ILE A 106 15.08 26.80 -22.08
N GLU A 107 16.11 27.48 -21.55
CA GLU A 107 16.78 27.04 -20.33
C GLU A 107 15.85 26.98 -19.13
N LYS A 108 14.99 27.99 -18.96
CA LYS A 108 14.01 28.01 -17.88
C LYS A 108 13.03 26.84 -17.99
N ALA A 109 12.52 26.55 -19.18
CA ALA A 109 11.62 25.43 -19.43
C ALA A 109 12.32 24.07 -19.15
N TYR A 110 13.56 23.91 -19.62
CA TYR A 110 14.37 22.72 -19.38
C TYR A 110 14.62 22.49 -17.88
N LYS A 111 15.07 23.52 -17.15
CA LYS A 111 15.32 23.43 -15.70
C LYS A 111 14.04 23.14 -14.91
N SER A 112 12.91 23.72 -15.33
CA SER A 112 11.62 23.51 -14.66
C SER A 112 11.09 22.08 -14.85
N GLY A 113 11.25 21.52 -16.06
CA GLY A 113 10.83 20.15 -16.38
C GLY A 113 11.73 19.10 -15.75
N SER A 114 13.05 19.33 -15.71
CA SER A 114 14.04 18.36 -15.20
C SER A 114 14.25 18.38 -13.67
N LYS A 115 13.59 19.28 -12.95
CA LYS A 115 13.74 19.47 -11.49
C LYS A 115 13.40 18.20 -10.69
N VAL A 116 12.41 17.44 -11.13
CA VAL A 116 11.92 16.24 -10.44
C VAL A 116 12.23 15.03 -11.32
N LYS A 117 12.99 14.06 -10.78
CA LYS A 117 13.29 12.79 -11.44
C LYS A 117 12.90 11.63 -10.52
N ILE A 118 11.92 10.85 -10.95
CA ILE A 118 11.33 9.74 -10.18
C ILE A 118 11.59 8.42 -10.91
N ALA A 119 11.65 8.42 -12.24
CA ALA A 119 12.13 7.31 -13.05
C ALA A 119 13.52 6.86 -12.59
N GLY A 120 13.69 5.55 -12.38
CA GLY A 120 14.93 4.97 -11.84
C GLY A 120 15.10 5.11 -10.32
N HIS A 121 14.33 5.96 -9.64
CA HIS A 121 14.41 6.23 -8.19
C HIS A 121 13.06 6.08 -7.47
N THR A 122 12.21 5.19 -8.01
CA THR A 122 10.82 5.03 -7.54
C THR A 122 10.72 4.47 -6.12
N THR A 123 11.71 3.68 -5.68
CA THR A 123 11.72 3.08 -4.34
C THR A 123 12.01 4.14 -3.28
N GLU A 124 13.00 4.98 -3.52
CA GLU A 124 13.37 6.11 -2.66
C GLU A 124 12.23 7.11 -2.58
N PHE A 125 11.55 7.36 -3.71
CA PHE A 125 10.37 8.21 -3.75
C PHE A 125 9.23 7.68 -2.87
N VAL A 126 8.89 6.39 -3.00
CA VAL A 126 7.87 5.76 -2.14
C VAL A 126 8.23 5.89 -0.67
N ASN A 127 9.48 5.58 -0.29
CA ASN A 127 9.92 5.69 1.09
C ASN A 127 9.82 7.12 1.62
N ARG A 128 10.24 8.13 0.84
CA ARG A 128 10.09 9.54 1.22
C ARG A 128 8.64 9.94 1.44
N VAL A 129 7.72 9.50 0.57
CA VAL A 129 6.28 9.77 0.71
C VAL A 129 5.73 9.09 1.97
N LEU A 130 6.07 7.83 2.21
CA LEU A 130 5.62 7.09 3.39
C LEU A 130 6.12 7.74 4.70
N GLU A 131 7.36 8.21 4.75
CA GLU A 131 7.88 8.93 5.93
C GLU A 131 7.18 10.28 6.14
N LYS A 132 6.87 11.03 5.07
CA LYS A 132 6.05 12.25 5.16
C LYS A 132 4.67 11.95 5.75
N VAL A 133 4.00 10.89 5.28
CA VAL A 133 2.68 10.49 5.80
C VAL A 133 2.76 10.06 7.27
N LYS A 134 3.81 9.32 7.64
CA LYS A 134 4.05 8.91 9.02
C LYS A 134 4.25 10.09 9.96
N SER A 135 4.83 11.20 9.46
CA SER A 135 4.97 12.46 10.20
C SER A 135 3.66 13.26 10.35
N GLY A 136 2.53 12.74 9.84
CA GLY A 136 1.21 13.37 9.94
C GLY A 136 0.93 14.41 8.86
N ALA A 137 1.82 14.55 7.86
CA ALA A 137 1.54 15.37 6.71
C ALA A 137 0.40 14.72 5.89
N PRO A 138 -0.62 15.49 5.47
CA PRO A 138 -1.61 14.97 4.54
C PRO A 138 -0.90 14.49 3.27
N ILE A 139 -1.42 13.41 2.66
CA ILE A 139 -1.07 13.04 1.28
C ILE A 139 -1.66 14.13 0.38
N GLY A 140 -1.03 15.29 0.39
CA GLY A 140 -1.35 16.41 -0.47
C GLY A 140 -0.81 16.18 -1.88
N PRO A 141 -1.24 16.99 -2.86
CA PRO A 141 -0.73 16.90 -4.22
C PRO A 141 0.80 16.98 -4.19
N LEU A 142 1.47 16.13 -4.97
CA LEU A 142 2.92 16.04 -5.12
C LEU A 142 3.63 17.34 -5.57
N GLU A 143 2.92 18.46 -5.62
CA GLU A 143 3.37 19.78 -6.07
C GLU A 143 4.40 20.43 -5.11
N GLU A 144 4.56 19.91 -3.89
CA GLU A 144 5.58 20.36 -2.92
C GLU A 144 6.88 19.52 -2.92
N LEU A 145 7.11 18.68 -3.94
CA LEU A 145 8.36 17.93 -4.14
C LEU A 145 9.20 18.47 -5.31
#